data_AF-A0A166JMK2-F1
#
_entry.id   AF-A0A166JMK2-F1
#
_cell.length_a   1.000
_cell.length_b   1.000
_cell.length_c   1.000
_cell.angle_alpha   90.00
_cell.angle_beta   90.00
_cell.angle_gamma   90.00
#
_symmetry.space_group_name_H-M   'P 1'
#
loop_
_entity.id
_entity.type
_entity.pdbx_description
1 polymer ?
#
loop_
_entity_poly.entity_id
_entity_poly.type
_entity_poly.pdbx_seq_one_letter_code
_entity_poly.pdbx_strand_id
1 'polypeptide(L)' 'PRPSNCFILFRQQFTKTDKGQTVLETVEGKQNNLSRTAGLVWRDMSEEEKAPWRRLQEKLAREHKLRNPDYQFAPGRR' A
#
# COMPACT_ATOMS: atom_id res chain seq x y z
N PRO A 1 -8.67 11.49 5.40
CA PRO A 1 -7.56 10.54 5.13
C PRO A 1 -7.50 10.24 3.62
N ARG A 2 -6.31 10.19 3.00
CA ARG A 2 -6.21 9.91 1.55
C ARG A 2 -6.58 8.45 1.26
N PRO A 3 -7.22 8.14 0.11
CA PRO A 3 -7.38 6.75 -0.32
C PRO A 3 -5.99 6.14 -0.56
N SER A 4 -5.77 4.92 -0.04
CA SER A 4 -4.52 4.19 -0.21
C SER A 4 -4.27 3.86 -1.69
N ASN A 5 -3.04 4.03 -2.16
CA ASN A 5 -2.64 3.57 -3.50
C ASN A 5 -2.49 2.03 -3.53
N CYS A 6 -2.42 1.44 -4.74
CA CYS A 6 -2.28 0.00 -4.91
C CYS A 6 -1.07 -0.61 -4.20
N PHE A 7 0.07 0.08 -4.19
CA PHE A 7 1.28 -0.37 -3.48
C PHE A 7 1.09 -0.40 -1.96
N ILE A 8 0.39 0.59 -1.38
CA ILE A 8 0.11 0.63 0.05
C ILE A 8 -0.85 -0.50 0.44
N LEU A 9 -1.83 -0.82 -0.40
CA LEU A 9 -2.72 -1.98 -0.20
C LEU A 9 -1.93 -3.29 -0.24
N PHE A 10 -1.05 -3.44 -1.23
CA PHE A 10 -0.15 -4.58 -1.32
C PHE A 10 0.76 -4.68 -0.09
N ARG A 11 1.42 -3.58 0.31
CA ARG A 11 2.32 -3.54 1.47
C ARG A 11 1.61 -3.94 2.76
N GLN A 12 0.37 -3.48 2.97
CA GLN A 12 -0.43 -3.87 4.13
C GLN A 12 -0.67 -5.38 4.17
N GLN A 13 -0.90 -6.00 3.01
CA GLN A 13 -1.09 -7.45 2.90
C GLN A 13 0.23 -8.20 2.99
N PHE A 14 1.30 -7.70 2.38
CA PHE A 14 2.65 -8.23 2.49
C PHE A 14 3.12 -8.27 3.94
N THR A 15 2.79 -7.24 4.72
CA THR A 15 3.05 -7.21 6.17
C THR A 15 2.44 -8.40 6.92
N LYS A 16 1.28 -8.92 6.46
CA LYS A 16 0.58 -10.04 7.09
C LYS A 16 1.11 -11.40 6.66
N THR A 17 1.92 -11.47 5.60
CA THR A 17 2.54 -12.73 5.16
C THR A 17 3.70 -13.10 6.08
N ASP A 18 4.06 -14.39 6.13
CA ASP A 18 5.20 -14.88 6.91
C ASP A 18 6.48 -14.11 6.58
N LYS A 19 6.75 -13.85 5.29
CA LYS A 19 7.91 -13.05 4.86
C LYS A 19 7.91 -11.64 5.44
N GLY A 20 6.75 -10.98 5.48
CA GLY A 20 6.61 -9.65 6.07
C GLY A 20 6.77 -9.66 7.60
N GLN A 21 6.25 -10.69 8.26
CA GLN A 21 6.39 -10.88 9.70
C GLN A 21 7.84 -11.18 10.09
N THR A 22 8.54 -12.05 9.35
CA THR A 22 9.97 -12.33 9.56
C THR A 22 10.81 -11.05 9.45
N VAL A 23 10.55 -10.20 8.45
CA VAL A 23 11.26 -8.91 8.29
C VAL A 23 10.95 -7.93 9.42
N LEU A 24 9.74 -7.98 10.00
CA LEU A 24 9.35 -7.19 11.16
C LEU A 24 9.93 -7.70 12.49
N GLU A 25 10.27 -8.98 12.58
CA GLU A 25 10.77 -9.61 13.80
C GLU A 25 12.25 -9.24 14.04
N THR A 26 13.05 -9.17 12.98
CA THR A 26 14.43 -8.69 13.03
C THR A 26 14.52 -7.20 13.41
N VAL A 27 15.24 -6.93 14.50
CA VAL A 27 15.19 -5.71 15.33
C VAL A 27 15.77 -4.45 14.62
N GLU A 28 15.20 -3.28 14.97
CA GLU A 28 15.68 -1.89 14.77
C GLU A 28 15.52 -1.13 13.43
N GLY A 29 14.91 -1.72 12.39
CA GLY A 29 14.65 -1.01 11.11
C GLY A 29 13.26 -1.25 10.49
N LYS A 30 12.33 -1.75 11.30
CA LYS A 30 11.15 -2.57 10.94
C LYS A 30 10.32 -2.08 9.74
N GLN A 31 10.04 -0.78 9.62
CA GLN A 31 9.18 -0.27 8.55
C GLN A 31 9.93 0.10 7.26
N ASN A 32 11.20 0.51 7.37
CA ASN A 32 12.04 0.88 6.22
C ASN A 32 12.45 -0.37 5.45
N ASN A 33 12.91 -1.41 6.16
CA ASN A 33 13.27 -2.69 5.55
C ASN A 33 12.06 -3.38 4.92
N LEU A 34 10.91 -3.38 5.60
CA LEU A 34 9.67 -3.92 5.07
C LEU A 34 9.25 -3.22 3.77
N SER A 35 9.32 -1.89 3.73
CA SER A 35 8.95 -1.12 2.53
C SER A 35 9.94 -1.34 1.39
N ARG A 36 11.23 -1.53 1.71
CA ARG A 36 12.26 -1.88 0.72
C ARG A 36 12.01 -3.26 0.12
N THR A 37 11.78 -4.27 0.95
CA THR A 37 11.49 -5.65 0.51
C THR A 37 10.17 -5.70 -0.27
N ALA A 38 9.10 -5.10 0.25
CA ALA A 38 7.82 -4.99 -0.45
C ALA A 38 7.98 -4.28 -1.80
N GLY A 39 8.81 -3.23 -1.87
CA GLY A 39 9.11 -2.52 -3.11
C GLY A 39 9.93 -3.34 -4.12
N LEU A 40 10.73 -4.32 -3.67
CA LEU A 40 11.41 -5.27 -4.55
C LEU A 40 10.42 -6.29 -5.10
N VAL A 41 9.63 -6.93 -4.23
CA VAL A 41 8.59 -7.90 -4.63
C VAL A 41 7.59 -7.25 -5.59
N TRP A 42 7.12 -6.04 -5.27
CA TRP A 42 6.19 -5.32 -6.14
C TRP A 42 6.79 -4.99 -7.51
N ARG A 43 8.10 -4.71 -7.60
CA ARG A 43 8.74 -4.48 -8.90
C ARG A 43 8.82 -5.75 -9.73
N ASP A 44 9.10 -6.87 -9.07
CA ASP A 44 9.22 -8.20 -9.67
C ASP A 44 7.85 -8.79 -10.09
N MET A 45 6.77 -8.41 -9.42
CA MET A 45 5.41 -8.85 -9.75
C MET A 45 5.00 -8.46 -11.18
N SER A 46 4.30 -9.37 -11.84
CA SER A 46 3.73 -9.15 -13.17
C SER A 46 2.54 -8.18 -13.12
N GLU A 47 2.19 -7.59 -14.28
CA GLU A 47 1.05 -6.68 -14.40
C GLU A 47 -0.28 -7.34 -14.00
N GLU A 48 -0.39 -8.65 -14.21
CA GLU A 48 -1.52 -9.49 -13.81
C GLU A 48 -1.63 -9.62 -12.29
N GLU A 49 -0.51 -9.80 -11.59
CA GLU A 49 -0.47 -9.85 -10.13
C GLU A 49 -0.74 -8.48 -9.50
N LYS A 50 -0.39 -7.40 -10.22
CA LYS A 50 -0.70 -6.01 -9.84
C LYS A 50 -2.14 -5.62 -10.14
N ALA A 51 -2.79 -6.25 -11.13
CA ALA A 51 -4.15 -5.96 -11.54
C ALA A 51 -5.20 -5.98 -10.41
N PRO A 52 -5.25 -6.99 -9.50
CA PRO A 52 -6.21 -6.98 -8.41
C PRO A 52 -6.04 -5.77 -7.47
N TRP A 53 -4.79 -5.36 -7.21
CA TRP A 53 -4.50 -4.21 -6.36
C TRP A 53 -4.89 -2.88 -7.01
N ARG A 54 -4.71 -2.76 -8.33
CA ARG A 54 -5.17 -1.59 -9.10
C ARG A 54 -6.69 -1.50 -9.11
N ARG A 55 -7.40 -2.60 -9.36
CA ARG A 55 -8.88 -2.65 -9.28
C ARG A 55 -9.38 -2.29 -7.87
N LEU A 56 -8.70 -2.77 -6.84
CA LEU A 56 -9.04 -2.43 -5.45
C LEU A 56 -8.81 -0.95 -5.15
N GLN A 57 -7.69 -0.39 -5.62
CA GLN A 57 -7.43 1.05 -5.51
C GLN A 57 -8.52 1.87 -6.19
N GLU A 58 -8.91 1.53 -7.42
CA GLU A 58 -9.97 2.23 -8.16
C GLU A 58 -11.30 2.19 -7.41
N LYS A 59 -11.67 1.01 -6.87
CA LYS A 59 -12.86 0.85 -6.05
C LYS A 59 -12.81 1.74 -4.82
N LEU A 60 -11.71 1.75 -4.07
CA LEU A 60 -11.54 2.57 -2.88
C LEU A 60 -11.51 4.06 -3.19
N ALA A 61 -10.89 4.48 -4.30
CA ALA A 61 -10.88 5.86 -4.75
C ALA A 61 -12.30 6.34 -5.09
N ARG A 62 -13.07 5.50 -5.79
CA ARG A 62 -14.48 5.78 -6.12
C ARG A 62 -15.34 5.86 -4.85
N GLU A 63 -15.22 4.90 -3.95
CA GLU A 63 -15.93 4.91 -2.67
C GLU A 63 -15.56 6.12 -1.81
N HIS A 64 -14.28 6.49 -1.78
CA HIS A 64 -13.82 7.67 -1.06
C HIS A 64 -14.42 8.95 -1.63
N LYS A 65 -14.46 9.08 -2.97
CA LYS A 65 -15.09 10.21 -3.67
C LYS A 65 -16.59 10.30 -3.41
N LEU A 66 -17.31 9.16 -3.42
CA LEU A 66 -18.73 9.14 -3.06
C LEU A 66 -18.98 9.54 -1.61
N ARG A 67 -18.17 9.02 -0.68
CA ARG A 67 -18.32 9.29 0.76
C ARG A 67 -17.85 10.68 1.17
N ASN A 68 -16.95 11.29 0.40
CA ASN A 68 -16.36 12.59 0.70
C ASN A 68 -16.39 13.45 -0.58
N PRO A 69 -17.58 13.92 -1.00
CA PRO A 69 -17.72 14.71 -2.23
C PRO A 69 -16.91 16.01 -2.19
N ASP A 70 -16.77 16.62 -1.01
CA ASP A 70 -16.00 17.86 -0.80
C ASP A 70 -14.51 17.61 -0.44
N TYR A 71 -14.02 16.37 -0.57
CA TYR A 71 -12.64 16.06 -0.23
C TYR A 71 -11.66 16.66 -1.25
N GLN A 72 -10.92 17.68 -0.81
CA GLN A 72 -9.79 18.19 -1.53
C GLN A 72 -8.50 17.90 -0.75
N PHE A 73 -7.55 17.26 -1.43
CA PHE A 73 -6.27 16.96 -0.81
C PHE A 73 -5.41 18.23 -0.69
N ALA A 74 -5.26 18.73 0.54
CA ALA A 74 -4.34 19.81 0.88
C ALA A 74 -3.17 19.26 1.72
N PRO A 75 -1.96 19.08 1.14
CA PRO A 75 -0.79 18.77 1.95
C PRO A 75 -0.48 19.97 2.86
N GLY A 76 -0.54 19.77 4.18
CA GLY A 76 0.08 20.73 5.09
C GLY A 76 1.57 20.81 4.80
N ARG A 77 2.11 22.03 4.65
CA ARG A 77 3.56 22.23 4.68
C ARG A 77 4.03 21.77 6.07
N ARG A 78 4.92 20.78 6.10
CA ARG A 78 5.72 20.45 7.28
C ARG A 78 6.98 21.30 7.28
#